data_AF-A0A699RYD3-F1
#
_entry.id   AF-A0A699RYD3-F1
#
_cell.length_a   1.000
_cell.length_b   1.000
_cell.length_c   1.000
_cell.angle_alpha   90.00
_cell.angle_beta   90.00
_cell.angle_gamma   90.00
#
_symmetry.space_group_name_H-M   'P 1'
#
loop_
_entity.id
_entity.type
_entity.pdbx_description
1 polymer ?
#
loop_
_entity_poly.entity_id
_entity_poly.type
_entity_poly.pdbx_seq_one_letter_code
_entity_poly.pdbx_strand_id
1 'polypeptide(L)'
;MFNPSSTNVFNQFIRDAQLWDIPLGGHLFTRLNKHGNKLSKLDRTNPIVAFKNKMKALKIVIKEWSLNRKDARTRLKEDLISKIKALDADFANGSSSTDGHDQRATCIDNLRQIEHDESIDSSQKAKIKWCMEADDNTKFFHAMV
;
A
#
# COMPACT_ATOMS: atom_id res chain seq x y z
N MET A 1 -5.57 15.02 -3.13
CA MET A 1 -4.82 15.57 -1.99
C MET A 1 -3.86 14.48 -1.53
N PHE A 2 -2.61 14.85 -1.25
CA PHE A 2 -1.64 13.94 -0.65
C PHE A 2 -2.11 13.57 0.77
N ASN A 3 -1.94 12.30 1.18
CA ASN A 3 -2.28 11.84 2.53
C ASN A 3 -0.96 11.57 3.29
N PRO A 4 -0.53 12.48 4.17
CA PRO A 4 0.71 12.31 4.94
C PRO A 4 0.64 11.09 5.86
N SER A 5 -0.53 10.81 6.44
CA SER A 5 -0.75 9.70 7.36
C SER A 5 -0.55 8.35 6.67
N SER A 6 -1.11 8.16 5.47
CA SER A 6 -0.89 6.91 4.72
C SER A 6 0.56 6.74 4.29
N THR A 7 1.23 7.85 3.94
CA THR A 7 2.66 7.85 3.58
C THR A 7 3.55 7.47 4.76
N ASN A 8 3.27 8.01 5.96
CA ASN A 8 4.01 7.69 7.17
C ASN A 8 3.91 6.21 7.51
N VAL A 9 2.71 5.61 7.42
CA VAL A 9 2.57 4.18 7.73
C VAL A 9 3.24 3.30 6.67
N PHE A 10 3.23 3.69 5.40
CA PHE A 10 4.00 2.97 4.38
C PHE A 10 5.50 3.06 4.65
N ASN A 11 6.02 4.25 4.98
CA ASN A 11 7.43 4.44 5.31
C ASN A 11 7.84 3.63 6.55
N GLN A 12 6.98 3.53 7.56
CA GLN A 12 7.22 2.69 8.72
C GLN A 12 7.35 1.22 8.32
N PHE A 13 6.42 0.72 7.50
CA PHE A 13 6.50 -0.64 6.96
C PHE A 13 7.80 -0.89 6.17
N ILE A 14 8.23 0.04 5.32
CA ILE A 14 9.49 -0.09 4.57
C ILE A 14 10.69 -0.21 5.52
N ARG A 15 10.68 0.51 6.65
CA ARG A 15 11.74 0.42 7.67
C ARG A 15 11.69 -0.91 8.41
N ASP A 16 10.50 -1.31 8.90
CA ASP A 16 10.29 -2.52 9.69
C ASP A 16 10.61 -3.79 8.89
N ALA A 17 10.23 -3.81 7.61
CA ALA A 17 10.51 -4.91 6.69
C ALA A 17 11.93 -4.85 6.08
N GLN A 18 12.77 -3.91 6.52
CA GLN A 18 14.14 -3.71 6.02
C GLN A 18 14.22 -3.55 4.49
N LEU A 19 13.23 -2.89 3.90
CA LEU A 19 13.12 -2.71 2.45
C LEU A 19 13.86 -1.47 1.92
N TRP A 20 14.64 -0.79 2.77
CA TRP A 20 15.34 0.47 2.45
C TRP A 20 16.72 0.26 1.80
N ASP A 21 17.34 -0.90 1.99
CA ASP A 21 18.59 -1.30 1.34
C ASP A 21 18.37 -2.65 0.63
N ILE A 22 17.84 -2.61 -0.60
CA ILE A 22 17.93 -3.79 -1.47
C ILE A 22 19.35 -3.75 -2.05
N PRO A 23 20.31 -4.61 -1.63
CA PRO A 23 21.64 -4.62 -2.23
C PRO A 23 21.50 -5.00 -3.70
N LEU A 24 21.52 -3.99 -4.56
CA LEU A 24 21.59 -4.12 -5.99
C LEU A 24 23.04 -4.49 -6.29
N GLY A 25 23.40 -5.76 -6.10
CA GLY A 25 24.74 -6.27 -6.41
C GLY A 25 25.15 -5.80 -7.80
N GLY A 26 26.02 -4.80 -7.83
CA GLY A 26 26.31 -4.02 -9.04
C GLY A 26 27.75 -4.18 -9.46
N HIS A 27 27.97 -4.79 -10.62
CA HIS A 27 29.05 -4.56 -11.59
C HIS A 27 28.87 -5.57 -12.75
N LEU A 28 29.02 -5.30 -14.04
CA LEU A 28 29.37 -4.15 -14.88
C LEU A 28 28.49 -4.26 -16.14
N PHE A 29 28.26 -3.15 -16.83
CA PHE A 29 27.71 -3.14 -18.18
C PHE A 29 28.41 -4.16 -19.08
N THR A 30 27.63 -4.89 -19.90
CA THR A 30 28.16 -5.80 -20.91
C THR A 30 28.97 -4.99 -21.93
N ARG A 31 30.30 -4.93 -21.78
CA ARG A 31 31.18 -4.43 -22.84
C ARG A 31 31.19 -5.45 -23.97
N LEU A 32 30.67 -5.05 -25.14
CA LEU A 32 30.94 -5.71 -26.42
C LEU A 32 32.29 -5.22 -26.94
N ASN A 33 33.10 -6.12 -27.51
CA ASN A 33 34.30 -5.69 -28.21
C ASN A 33 33.95 -5.22 -29.63
N LYS A 34 34.87 -4.49 -30.27
CA LYS A 34 34.77 -3.99 -31.65
C LYS A 34 34.56 -5.07 -32.73
N HIS A 35 34.64 -6.34 -32.36
CA HIS A 35 34.48 -7.51 -33.24
C HIS A 35 33.17 -8.27 -32.98
N GLY A 36 32.28 -7.77 -32.12
CA GLY A 36 30.98 -8.39 -31.82
C GLY A 36 31.07 -9.65 -30.93
N ASN A 37 32.25 -10.02 -30.47
CA ASN A 37 32.44 -11.22 -29.64
C ASN A 37 32.20 -10.89 -28.16
N LYS A 38 31.30 -11.66 -27.54
CA LYS A 38 30.97 -11.56 -26.11
C LYS A 38 32.15 -12.05 -25.27
N LEU A 39 32.71 -11.20 -24.42
CA LEU A 39 33.80 -11.60 -23.52
C LEU A 39 33.26 -12.52 -22.41
N SER A 40 33.70 -13.78 -22.48
CA SER A 40 33.67 -14.90 -21.52
C SER A 40 32.63 -14.93 -20.38
N LYS A 41 31.86 -16.03 -20.39
CA LYS A 41 31.36 -16.80 -19.23
C LYS A 41 30.67 -16.01 -18.11
N LEU A 42 29.38 -15.73 -18.31
CA LEU A 42 28.45 -15.30 -17.26
C LEU A 42 27.79 -16.54 -16.62
N ASP A 43 28.52 -17.30 -15.80
CA ASP A 43 27.92 -18.33 -14.93
C ASP A 43 27.69 -17.82 -13.50
N ARG A 44 27.26 -16.56 -13.40
CA ARG A 44 26.78 -15.96 -12.16
C ARG A 44 25.55 -15.15 -12.55
N THR A 45 24.38 -15.69 -12.25
CA THR A 45 23.05 -15.07 -12.29
C THR A 45 23.00 -13.72 -13.00
N ASN A 46 22.44 -13.67 -14.22
CA ASN A 46 22.21 -12.42 -14.95
C ASN A 46 21.68 -11.34 -13.98
N PRO A 47 22.42 -10.24 -13.73
CA PRO A 47 22.04 -9.23 -12.75
C PRO A 47 20.63 -8.65 -12.98
N ILE A 48 20.19 -8.60 -14.24
CA ILE A 48 18.84 -8.17 -14.62
C ILE A 48 17.78 -9.19 -14.15
N VAL A 49 18.07 -10.49 -14.27
CA VAL A 49 17.18 -11.56 -13.80
C VAL A 49 17.12 -11.56 -12.27
N ALA A 50 18.26 -11.38 -11.59
CA ALA A 50 18.31 -11.26 -10.14
C ALA A 50 17.52 -10.04 -9.65
N PHE A 51 17.68 -8.88 -10.28
CA PHE A 51 16.90 -7.68 -10.00
C PHE A 51 15.41 -7.91 -10.21
N LYS A 52 15.01 -8.47 -11.36
CA LYS A 52 13.60 -8.81 -11.65
C LYS A 52 12.99 -9.71 -10.58
N ASN A 53 13.71 -10.72 -10.13
CA ASN A 53 13.23 -11.64 -9.09
C ASN A 53 13.11 -10.94 -7.73
N LYS A 54 14.05 -10.05 -7.38
CA LYS A 54 13.94 -9.20 -6.18
C LYS A 54 12.72 -8.28 -6.25
N MET A 55 12.46 -7.64 -7.39
CA MET A 55 11.27 -6.80 -7.60
C MET A 55 9.97 -7.62 -7.51
N LYS A 56 9.96 -8.87 -7.97
CA LYS A 56 8.82 -9.78 -7.80
C LYS A 56 8.58 -10.11 -6.32
N ALA A 57 9.62 -10.45 -5.58
CA ALA A 57 9.52 -10.73 -4.15
C ALA A 57 9.00 -9.51 -3.38
N LEU A 58 9.56 -8.32 -3.66
CA LEU A 58 9.11 -7.06 -3.08
C LEU A 58 7.62 -6.80 -3.36
N LYS A 59 7.18 -7.03 -4.60
CA LYS A 59 5.77 -6.88 -4.98
C LYS A 59 4.84 -7.78 -4.17
N ILE A 60 5.26 -9.01 -3.83
CA ILE A 60 4.47 -9.93 -3.01
C ILE A 60 4.31 -9.38 -1.60
N VAL A 61 5.43 -8.98 -0.98
CA VAL A 61 5.45 -8.45 0.39
C VAL A 61 4.63 -7.17 0.53
N ILE A 62 4.73 -6.25 -0.44
CA ILE A 62 3.91 -5.03 -0.46
C ILE A 62 2.41 -5.35 -0.63
N LYS A 63 2.06 -6.32 -1.48
CA LYS A 63 0.67 -6.73 -1.68
C LYS A 63 0.07 -7.33 -0.42
N GLU A 64 0.80 -8.23 0.24
CA GLU A 64 0.38 -8.85 1.49
C GLU A 64 0.19 -7.80 2.58
N TRP A 65 1.14 -6.88 2.74
CA TRP A 65 0.99 -5.75 3.66
C TRP A 65 -0.26 -4.91 3.36
N SER A 66 -0.52 -4.62 2.08
CA SER A 66 -1.69 -3.84 1.67
C SER A 66 -3.01 -4.54 1.99
N LEU A 67 -3.08 -5.86 1.81
CA LEU A 67 -4.23 -6.68 2.18
C LEU A 67 -4.41 -6.72 3.70
N ASN A 68 -3.36 -7.06 4.44
CA ASN A 68 -3.40 -7.13 5.91
C ASN A 68 -3.79 -5.78 6.54
N ARG A 69 -3.33 -4.65 5.97
CA ARG A 69 -3.74 -3.32 6.41
C ARG A 69 -5.24 -3.10 6.21
N LYS A 70 -5.78 -3.49 5.05
CA LYS A 70 -7.21 -3.38 4.76
C LYS A 70 -8.01 -4.22 5.74
N ASP A 71 -7.58 -5.46 5.97
CA ASP A 71 -8.27 -6.39 6.88
C ASP A 71 -8.22 -5.92 8.34
N ALA A 72 -7.06 -5.45 8.81
CA ALA A 72 -6.91 -4.88 10.15
C ALA A 72 -7.83 -3.66 10.36
N ARG A 73 -7.95 -2.81 9.32
CA ARG A 73 -8.86 -1.65 9.36
C ARG A 73 -10.33 -2.07 9.39
N THR A 74 -10.72 -3.08 8.61
CA THR A 74 -12.08 -3.65 8.66
C THR A 74 -12.41 -4.17 10.05
N ARG A 75 -11.52 -4.97 10.64
CA ARG A 75 -11.69 -5.51 12.01
C ARG A 75 -11.83 -4.41 13.04
N LEU A 76 -10.99 -3.37 12.96
CA LEU A 76 -11.09 -2.22 13.87
C LEU A 76 -12.44 -1.50 13.75
N LYS A 77 -12.99 -1.34 12.54
CA LYS A 77 -14.34 -0.77 12.36
C LYS A 77 -15.40 -1.67 12.99
N GLU A 78 -15.32 -2.98 12.79
CA GLU A 78 -16.25 -3.97 13.39
C GLU A 78 -16.19 -3.94 14.92
N ASP A 79 -15.00 -3.85 15.51
CA ASP A 79 -14.81 -3.74 16.96
C ASP A 79 -15.39 -2.42 17.51
N LEU A 80 -15.13 -1.30 16.84
CA LEU A 80 -15.68 0.01 17.23
C LEU A 80 -17.22 0.01 17.15
N ILE A 81 -17.79 -0.55 16.08
CA ILE A 81 -19.25 -0.68 15.92
C ILE A 81 -19.82 -1.58 17.02
N SER A 82 -19.16 -2.70 17.33
CA SER A 82 -19.57 -3.61 18.41
C SER A 82 -19.55 -2.91 19.77
N LYS A 83 -18.50 -2.13 20.05
CA LYS A 83 -18.39 -1.35 21.28
C LYS A 83 -19.49 -0.29 21.40
N ILE A 84 -19.81 0.41 20.30
CA ILE A 84 -20.92 1.39 20.28
C ILE A 84 -22.25 0.70 20.58
N LYS A 85 -22.52 -0.46 19.95
CA LYS A 85 -23.75 -1.23 20.20
C LYS A 85 -23.88 -1.68 21.65
N ALA A 86 -22.78 -2.08 22.30
CA ALA A 86 -22.78 -2.45 23.70
C ALA A 86 -23.11 -1.25 24.60
N LEU A 87 -22.47 -0.10 24.38
CA LEU A 87 -22.75 1.13 25.12
C LEU A 87 -24.20 1.60 24.92
N ASP A 88 -24.73 1.53 23.69
CA ASP A 88 -26.11 1.91 23.39
C ASP A 88 -27.12 0.98 24.10
N ALA A 89 -26.81 -0.31 24.25
CA ALA A 89 -27.63 -1.25 25.01
C ALA A 89 -27.60 -0.95 26.53
N ASP A 90 -26.43 -0.63 27.08
CA ASP A 90 -26.29 -0.23 28.49
C ASP A 90 -27.05 1.06 28.79
N PHE A 91 -27.04 2.02 27.87
CA PHE A 91 -27.83 3.25 27.99
C PHE A 91 -29.33 3.01 27.93
N ALA A 92 -29.78 2.10 27.05
CA ALA A 92 -31.20 1.71 26.98
C ALA A 92 -31.68 1.06 28.29
N ASN A 93 -30.79 0.36 29.00
CA ASN A 93 -31.06 -0.23 30.31
C ASN A 93 -30.97 0.78 31.48
N GLY A 94 -30.77 2.07 31.18
CA GLY A 94 -30.67 3.14 32.19
C GLY A 94 -29.30 3.28 32.85
N SER A 95 -28.29 2.52 32.41
CA SER A 95 -26.91 2.56 32.92
C SER A 95 -26.08 3.62 32.20
N SER A 96 -26.57 4.87 32.22
CA SER A 96 -26.00 6.00 31.49
C SER A 96 -24.98 6.76 32.36
N SER A 97 -23.69 6.45 32.20
CA SER A 97 -22.60 7.21 32.83
C SER A 97 -22.03 8.25 31.86
N THR A 98 -21.56 9.40 32.36
CA THR A 98 -20.88 10.42 31.54
C THR A 98 -19.66 9.87 30.82
N ASP A 99 -18.89 9.00 31.49
CA ASP A 99 -17.77 8.27 30.91
C ASP A 99 -18.19 7.39 29.72
N GLY A 100 -19.34 6.72 29.81
CA GLY A 100 -19.89 5.95 28.69
C GLY A 100 -20.15 6.82 27.46
N HIS A 101 -20.69 8.03 27.65
CA HIS A 101 -20.96 8.96 26.54
C HIS A 101 -19.66 9.43 25.88
N ASP A 102 -18.64 9.75 26.67
CA ASP A 102 -17.32 10.18 26.16
C ASP A 102 -16.64 9.05 25.38
N GLN A 103 -16.73 7.81 25.88
CA GLN A 103 -16.23 6.64 25.16
C GLN A 103 -16.95 6.42 23.83
N ARG A 104 -18.29 6.58 23.81
CA ARG A 104 -19.08 6.46 22.58
C ARG A 104 -18.71 7.53 21.56
N ALA A 105 -18.58 8.78 22.00
CA ALA A 105 -18.15 9.89 21.14
C ALA A 105 -16.77 9.60 20.52
N THR A 106 -15.81 9.16 21.35
CA THR A 106 -14.48 8.76 20.89
C THR A 106 -14.53 7.64 19.84
N CYS A 107 -15.36 6.62 20.04
CA CYS A 107 -15.52 5.54 19.07
C CYS A 107 -16.07 6.04 17.72
N ILE A 108 -17.03 6.97 17.75
CA ILE A 108 -17.62 7.58 16.55
C ILE A 108 -16.58 8.41 15.80
N ASP A 109 -15.80 9.21 16.51
CA ASP A 109 -14.77 10.04 15.89
C ASP A 109 -13.67 9.19 15.25
N ASN A 110 -13.26 8.09 15.89
CA ASN A 110 -12.34 7.13 15.29
C ASN A 110 -12.91 6.48 14.02
N LEU A 111 -14.20 6.11 14.01
CA LEU A 111 -14.86 5.57 12.81
C LEU A 111 -14.87 6.59 11.66
N ARG A 112 -15.21 7.84 11.95
CA ARG A 112 -15.21 8.94 10.96
C ARG A 112 -13.82 9.16 10.38
N GLN A 113 -12.78 9.13 11.22
CA GLN A 113 -11.40 9.27 10.77
C GLN A 113 -11.01 8.14 9.81
N ILE A 114 -11.38 6.89 10.14
CA ILE A 114 -11.14 5.73 9.27
C ILE A 114 -11.84 5.90 7.92
N GLU A 115 -13.11 6.30 7.91
CA GLU A 115 -13.88 6.51 6.67
C GLU A 115 -13.32 7.63 5.81
N HIS A 116 -12.90 8.73 6.44
CA HIS A 116 -12.24 9.84 5.78
C HIS A 116 -10.95 9.39 5.08
N ASP A 117 -10.10 8.63 5.78
CA ASP A 117 -8.86 8.12 5.20
C ASP A 117 -9.13 7.15 4.02
N GLU A 118 -10.16 6.31 4.12
CA GLU A 118 -10.60 5.42 3.04
C GLU A 118 -11.10 6.17 1.80
N SER A 119 -11.81 7.28 2.02
CA SER A 119 -12.28 8.14 0.94
C SER A 119 -11.11 8.79 0.19
N ILE A 120 -10.10 9.25 0.92
CA ILE A 120 -8.88 9.82 0.31
C ILE A 120 -8.12 8.75 -0.49
N ASP A 121 -7.90 7.57 0.10
CA ASP A 121 -7.21 6.46 -0.59
C ASP A 121 -7.96 6.05 -1.87
N SER A 122 -9.28 5.97 -1.82
CA SER A 122 -10.12 5.61 -2.97
C SER A 122 -10.04 6.66 -4.08
N SER A 123 -10.07 7.94 -3.71
CA SER A 123 -9.89 9.06 -4.63
C SER A 123 -8.52 9.04 -5.32
N GLN A 124 -7.46 8.71 -4.57
CA GLN A 124 -6.12 8.58 -5.15
C GLN A 124 -6.02 7.41 -6.14
N LYS A 125 -6.59 6.24 -5.79
CA LYS A 125 -6.64 5.08 -6.69
C LYS A 125 -7.40 5.36 -7.97
N ALA A 126 -8.53 6.07 -7.89
CA ALA A 126 -9.28 6.50 -9.06
C ALA A 126 -8.43 7.39 -9.97
N LYS A 127 -7.70 8.37 -9.41
CA LYS A 127 -6.80 9.24 -10.19
C LYS A 127 -5.71 8.47 -10.92
N ILE A 128 -5.04 7.54 -10.24
CA ILE A 128 -4.00 6.70 -10.85
C ILE A 128 -4.60 5.86 -11.98
N LYS A 129 -5.76 5.25 -11.74
CA LYS A 129 -6.47 4.46 -12.76
C LYS A 129 -6.81 5.29 -14.00
N TRP A 130 -7.34 6.50 -13.81
CA TRP A 130 -7.63 7.43 -14.89
C TRP A 130 -6.38 7.81 -15.71
N CYS A 131 -5.24 8.06 -15.05
CA CYS A 131 -3.99 8.37 -15.76
C CYS A 131 -3.49 7.19 -16.61
N MET A 132 -3.65 5.95 -16.13
CA MET A 132 -3.28 4.75 -16.90
C MET A 132 -4.19 4.56 -18.12
N GLU A 133 -5.51 4.72 -17.95
CA GLU A 133 -6.48 4.58 -19.04
C GLU A 133 -6.33 5.69 -20.10
N ALA A 134 -5.95 6.91 -19.70
CA ALA A 134 -5.63 7.98 -20.64
C ALA A 134 -4.40 7.67 -21.50
N ASP A 135 -3.35 7.09 -20.91
CA ASP A 135 -2.14 6.64 -21.63
C ASP A 135 -2.48 5.54 -22.66
N ASP A 136 -3.33 4.58 -22.28
CA ASP A 136 -3.82 3.54 -23.20
C ASP A 136 -4.61 4.14 -24.38
N ASN A 137 -5.40 5.19 -24.13
CA ASN A 137 -6.18 5.88 -25.16
C ASN A 137 -5.25 6.64 -26.13
N THR A 138 -4.25 7.36 -25.62
CA THR A 138 -3.24 8.03 -26.45
C THR A 138 -2.47 7.02 -27.30
N LYS A 139 -2.07 5.87 -26.72
CA LYS A 139 -1.43 4.78 -27.47
C LYS A 139 -2.33 4.20 -28.56
N PHE A 140 -3.62 4.05 -28.31
CA PHE A 140 -4.59 3.59 -29.31
C PHE A 140 -4.65 4.54 -30.51
N PHE A 141 -4.74 5.85 -30.28
CA PHE A 141 -4.76 6.83 -31.38
C PHE A 141 -3.44 6.93 -32.14
N HIS A 142 -2.29 6.76 -31.48
CA HIS A 142 -0.99 6.72 -32.16
C HIS A 142 -0.76 5.44 -32.98
N ALA A 143 -1.45 4.35 -32.66
CA ALA A 143 -1.35 3.08 -33.41
C ALA A 143 -2.29 3.02 -34.64
N MET A 144 -3.19 3.98 -34.79
CA MET A 144 -4.10 4.10 -35.95
C MET A 144 -3.57 5.02 -37.06
N VAL A 145 -2.37 5.60 -36.90
CA VAL A 145 -1.69 6.44 -37.91
C VAL A 145 -0.58 5.67 -38.59
#